data_AF-A0A956J2U0-F1
#
_entry.id   AF-A0A956J2U0-F1
#
_cell.length_a   1.000
_cell.length_b   1.000
_cell.length_c   1.000
_cell.angle_alpha   90.00
_cell.angle_beta   90.00
_cell.angle_gamma   90.00
#
_symmetry.space_group_name_H-M   'P 1'
#
loop_
_entity.id
_entity.type
_entity.pdbx_description
1 polymer ?
#
loop_
_entity_poly.entity_id
_entity_poly.type
_entity_poly.pdbx_seq_one_letter_code
_entity_poly.pdbx_strand_id
1 'polypeptide(L)'
;MALDDLKADLLLLARTGLASPLSVFEHGLGASEADPEGDPAAVWRATLEAFEIAQRLEAEWSELTDCDRLQQALELLERQGLVARTNWGMTVDDGIARAADVAAALDEARLGPVVGFCFCHQQDVWSALGSDGLYLAFGSFLDAPADHGEEIGRAV
;
A
#
# COMPACT_ATOMS: atom_id res chain seq x y z
N MET A 1 -6.21 -17.94 12.45
CA MET A 1 -4.84 -17.50 12.77
C MET A 1 -4.78 -17.29 14.28
N ALA A 2 -3.69 -17.64 14.97
CA ALA A 2 -3.63 -17.40 16.41
C ALA A 2 -3.45 -15.90 16.71
N LEU A 3 -3.97 -15.42 17.84
CA LEU A 3 -3.85 -14.00 18.21
C LEU A 3 -2.38 -13.54 18.32
N ASP A 4 -1.49 -14.44 18.72
CA ASP A 4 -0.06 -14.15 18.81
C ASP A 4 0.60 -14.00 17.42
N ASP A 5 0.16 -14.78 16.43
CA ASP A 5 0.61 -14.64 15.04
C ASP A 5 0.15 -13.29 14.47
N LEU A 6 -1.12 -12.91 14.73
CA LEU A 6 -1.67 -11.62 14.32
C LEU A 6 -0.88 -10.45 14.91
N LYS A 7 -0.49 -10.53 16.20
CA LYS A 7 0.33 -9.51 16.84
C LYS A 7 1.70 -9.38 16.18
N ALA A 8 2.32 -10.50 15.83
CA ALA A 8 3.60 -10.50 15.13
C ALA A 8 3.48 -9.84 13.75
N ASP A 9 2.44 -10.17 12.98
CA ASP A 9 2.17 -9.60 11.66
C ASP A 9 1.90 -8.09 11.74
N LEU A 10 1.07 -7.66 12.68
CA LEU A 10 0.77 -6.23 12.90
C LEU A 10 2.03 -5.44 13.29
N LEU A 11 2.90 -6.01 14.13
CA LEU A 11 4.17 -5.38 14.51
C LEU A 11 5.17 -5.32 13.37
N LEU A 12 5.20 -6.35 12.51
CA LEU A 12 6.05 -6.37 11.34
C LEU A 12 5.59 -5.34 10.31
N LEU A 13 4.28 -5.27 10.06
CA LEU A 13 3.67 -4.27 9.19
C LEU A 13 3.93 -2.85 9.72
N ALA A 14 3.73 -2.63 11.02
CA ALA A 14 4.05 -1.38 11.71
C ALA A 14 5.50 -0.91 11.51
N ARG A 15 6.46 -1.83 11.44
CA ARG A 15 7.88 -1.50 11.25
C ARG A 15 8.24 -1.12 9.82
N THR A 16 7.35 -1.37 8.86
CA THR A 16 7.61 -0.97 7.47
C THR A 16 7.60 0.54 7.29
N GLY A 17 6.90 1.31 8.13
CA GLY A 17 6.64 2.74 7.86
C GLY A 17 5.70 2.98 6.66
N LEU A 18 5.21 1.92 6.02
CA LEU A 18 4.21 1.98 4.93
C LEU A 18 2.79 1.66 5.43
N ALA A 19 2.68 1.22 6.68
CA ALA A 19 1.42 0.87 7.30
C ALA A 19 0.71 2.14 7.78
N SER A 20 -0.33 2.55 7.06
CA SER A 20 -1.22 3.58 7.58
C SER A 20 -2.07 3.00 8.73
N PRO A 21 -2.66 3.84 9.61
CA PRO A 21 -3.62 3.38 10.61
C PRO A 21 -4.76 2.55 9.99
N LEU A 22 -5.17 2.91 8.76
CA LEU A 22 -6.19 2.19 8.01
C LEU A 22 -5.72 0.80 7.58
N SER A 23 -4.46 0.63 7.21
CA SER A 23 -3.89 -0.65 6.78
C SER A 23 -3.80 -1.65 7.93
N VAL A 24 -3.38 -1.16 9.10
CA VAL A 24 -3.32 -1.95 10.35
C VAL A 24 -4.75 -2.34 10.77
N PHE A 25 -5.70 -1.41 10.60
CA PHE A 25 -7.13 -1.64 10.84
C PHE A 25 -7.72 -2.69 9.90
N GLU A 26 -7.53 -2.55 8.58
CA GLU A 26 -8.05 -3.46 7.55
C GLU A 26 -7.51 -4.88 7.76
N HIS A 27 -6.24 -5.00 8.15
CA HIS A 27 -5.67 -6.29 8.51
C HIS A 27 -6.33 -6.92 9.74
N GLY A 28 -6.54 -6.13 10.81
CA GLY A 28 -7.27 -6.58 12.00
C GLY A 28 -8.72 -6.97 11.71
N LEU A 29 -9.40 -6.21 10.85
CA LEU A 29 -10.76 -6.51 10.42
C LEU A 29 -10.82 -7.83 9.66
N GLY A 30 -9.94 -8.04 8.68
CA GLY A 30 -9.87 -9.29 7.93
C GLY A 30 -9.59 -10.50 8.82
N ALA A 31 -8.74 -10.34 9.84
CA ALA A 31 -8.50 -11.39 10.82
C ALA A 31 -9.75 -11.71 11.67
N SER A 32 -10.51 -10.69 12.08
CA SER A 32 -11.76 -10.88 12.82
C SER A 32 -12.86 -11.51 11.96
N GLU A 33 -12.93 -11.20 10.67
CA GLU A 33 -13.89 -11.81 9.74
C GLU A 33 -13.55 -13.27 9.42
N ALA A 34 -12.26 -13.60 9.36
CA ALA A 34 -11.79 -14.96 9.12
C ALA A 34 -12.00 -15.90 10.33
N ASP A 35 -12.16 -15.36 11.54
CA ASP A 35 -12.46 -16.10 12.77
C ASP A 35 -13.66 -15.50 13.53
N PRO A 36 -14.90 -15.72 13.06
CA PRO A 36 -16.09 -15.13 13.65
C PRO A 36 -16.42 -15.69 15.05
N GLU A 37 -15.80 -16.80 15.45
CA GLU A 37 -15.94 -17.38 16.80
C GLU A 37 -14.92 -16.81 17.80
N GLY A 38 -13.92 -16.06 17.31
CA GLY A 38 -12.90 -15.39 18.12
C GLY A 38 -13.45 -14.19 18.92
N ASP A 39 -12.60 -13.59 19.76
CA ASP A 39 -12.92 -12.35 20.49
C ASP A 39 -12.55 -11.12 19.64
N PRO A 40 -13.52 -10.41 19.02
CA PRO A 40 -13.21 -9.25 18.18
C PRO A 40 -12.59 -8.11 18.98
N ALA A 41 -12.90 -8.02 20.28
CA ALA A 41 -12.31 -7.01 21.14
C ALA A 41 -10.83 -7.33 21.44
N ALA A 42 -10.43 -8.60 21.45
CA ALA A 42 -9.02 -8.98 21.57
C ALA A 42 -8.23 -8.61 20.31
N VAL A 43 -8.80 -8.87 19.13
CA VAL A 43 -8.24 -8.44 17.84
C VAL A 43 -8.05 -6.93 17.82
N TRP A 44 -9.09 -6.18 18.20
CA TRP A 44 -9.04 -4.71 18.26
C TRP A 44 -7.95 -4.18 19.19
N ARG A 45 -7.84 -4.75 20.41
CA ARG A 45 -6.79 -4.37 21.35
C ARG A 45 -5.38 -4.62 20.78
N ALA A 46 -5.18 -5.75 20.11
CA ALA A 46 -3.91 -6.08 19.47
C ALA A 46 -3.55 -5.11 18.34
N THR A 47 -4.54 -4.74 17.50
CA THR A 47 -4.38 -3.72 16.45
C THR A 47 -3.93 -2.37 17.02
N LEU A 48 -4.59 -1.88 18.07
CA LEU A 48 -4.22 -0.61 18.71
C LEU A 48 -2.84 -0.67 19.36
N GLU A 49 -2.53 -1.75 20.08
CA GLU A 49 -1.22 -1.94 20.73
C GLU A 49 -0.09 -1.93 19.71
N ALA A 50 -0.24 -2.66 18.60
CA ALA A 50 0.76 -2.69 17.53
C ALA A 50 0.96 -1.31 16.90
N PHE A 51 -0.12 -0.56 16.68
CA PHE A 51 -0.06 0.80 16.14
C PHE A 51 0.66 1.77 17.07
N GLU A 52 0.41 1.70 18.38
CA GLU A 52 1.14 2.52 19.36
C GLU A 52 2.63 2.18 19.41
N ILE A 53 2.98 0.89 19.27
CA ILE A 53 4.38 0.46 19.18
C ILE A 53 5.03 1.02 17.90
N ALA A 54 4.32 0.96 16.77
CA ALA A 54 4.76 1.52 15.49
C ALA A 54 5.18 2.98 15.62
N GLN A 55 4.27 3.83 16.11
CA GLN A 55 4.50 5.26 16.24
C GLN A 55 5.68 5.60 17.16
N ARG A 56 5.88 4.81 18.23
CA ARG A 56 7.03 4.99 19.11
C ARG A 56 8.34 4.66 18.40
N LEU A 57 8.37 3.60 17.60
CA LEU A 57 9.55 3.21 16.82
C LEU A 57 9.85 4.23 15.71
N GLU A 58 8.83 4.68 14.98
CA GLU A 58 8.96 5.72 13.95
C GLU A 58 9.52 7.03 14.51
N ALA A 59 9.12 7.42 15.73
CA ALA A 59 9.62 8.62 16.38
C ALA A 59 11.13 8.56 16.70
N GLU A 60 11.74 7.38 16.72
CA GLU A 60 13.17 7.18 16.94
C GLU A 60 13.98 7.16 15.64
N TRP A 61 13.33 7.17 14.46
CA TRP A 61 14.02 7.12 13.17
C TRP A 61 14.66 8.48 12.86
N SER A 62 15.98 8.56 13.02
CA SER A 62 16.74 9.79 12.87
C SER A 62 17.18 10.11 11.44
N GLU A 63 16.95 9.20 10.49
CA GLU A 63 17.41 9.32 9.11
C GLU A 63 16.30 8.98 8.11
N LEU A 64 16.45 9.50 6.89
CA LEU A 64 15.57 9.20 5.76
C LEU A 64 15.56 7.68 5.50
N THR A 65 14.39 7.06 5.67
CA THR A 65 14.21 5.62 5.48
C THR A 65 14.10 5.26 4.00
N ASP A 66 14.25 3.98 3.67
CA ASP A 66 13.98 3.50 2.31
C ASP A 66 12.51 3.70 1.90
N CYS A 67 11.60 3.68 2.87
CA CYS A 67 10.18 3.95 2.65
C CYS A 67 9.92 5.43 2.34
N ASP A 68 10.64 6.35 3.00
CA ASP A 68 10.61 7.76 2.64
C ASP A 68 11.16 7.99 1.22
N ARG A 69 12.24 7.30 0.83
CA ARG A 69 12.80 7.36 -0.53
C ARG A 69 11.81 6.84 -1.57
N LEU A 70 11.14 5.73 -1.26
CA LEU A 70 10.10 5.15 -2.12
C LEU A 70 8.93 6.11 -2.29
N GLN A 71 8.44 6.72 -1.20
CA GLN A 71 7.37 7.71 -1.27
C GLN A 71 7.77 8.92 -2.12
N GLN A 72 8.98 9.45 -1.95
CA GLN A 72 9.48 10.54 -2.79
C GLN A 72 9.57 10.16 -4.27
N ALA A 73 9.98 8.93 -4.59
CA ALA A 73 10.00 8.44 -5.96
C ALA A 73 8.59 8.37 -6.57
N LEU A 74 7.60 7.88 -5.81
CA LEU A 74 6.21 7.83 -6.24
C LEU A 74 5.61 9.23 -6.41
N GLU A 75 5.91 10.18 -5.52
CA GLU A 75 5.49 11.58 -5.67
C GLU A 75 6.05 12.22 -6.95
N LEU A 76 7.25 11.82 -7.40
CA LEU A 76 7.79 12.27 -8.68
C LEU A 76 7.01 11.69 -9.86
N LEU A 77 6.63 10.41 -9.79
CA LEU A 77 5.77 9.76 -10.80
C LEU A 77 4.37 10.40 -10.84
N GLU A 78 3.82 10.79 -9.69
CA GLU A 78 2.55 11.53 -9.64
C GLU A 78 2.60 12.83 -10.42
N ARG A 79 3.69 13.59 -10.27
CA ARG A 79 3.89 14.85 -11.00
C ARG A 79 4.05 14.64 -12.51
N GLN A 80 4.34 13.41 -12.95
CA GLN A 80 4.40 13.02 -14.36
C GLN A 80 3.06 12.51 -14.90
N GLY A 81 2.00 12.51 -14.09
CA GLY A 81 0.66 12.12 -14.51
C GLY A 81 0.32 10.66 -14.24
N LEU A 82 1.03 9.98 -13.34
CA LEU A 82 0.67 8.63 -12.89
C LEU A 82 -0.13 8.68 -11.58
N VAL A 83 -1.04 7.73 -11.38
CA VAL A 83 -1.51 7.41 -10.03
C VAL A 83 -0.46 6.52 -9.38
N ALA A 84 0.41 7.11 -8.55
CA ALA A 84 1.54 6.42 -7.92
C ALA A 84 1.35 6.30 -6.40
N ARG A 85 1.17 5.08 -5.86
CA ARG A 85 0.81 4.87 -4.43
C ARG A 85 1.46 3.62 -3.83
N THR A 86 1.75 3.65 -2.53
CA THR A 86 2.09 2.45 -1.77
C THR A 86 0.87 1.85 -1.09
N ASN A 87 0.90 0.54 -0.85
CA ASN A 87 -0.11 -0.19 -0.08
C ASN A 87 -1.54 0.06 -0.59
N TRP A 88 -1.70 -0.08 -1.90
CA TRP A 88 -2.90 0.30 -2.63
C TRP A 88 -3.72 -0.93 -3.01
N GLY A 89 -4.79 -1.18 -2.26
CA GLY A 89 -5.64 -2.36 -2.45
C GLY A 89 -5.03 -3.64 -1.87
N MET A 90 -5.83 -4.70 -1.90
CA MET A 90 -5.43 -6.03 -1.41
C MET A 90 -4.85 -6.90 -2.52
N THR A 91 -5.32 -6.72 -3.75
CA THR A 91 -4.90 -7.46 -4.95
C THR A 91 -4.55 -6.49 -6.09
N VAL A 92 -3.88 -7.00 -7.12
CA VAL A 92 -3.58 -6.23 -8.34
C VAL A 92 -4.86 -5.68 -8.98
N ASP A 93 -5.89 -6.51 -9.14
CA ASP A 93 -7.15 -6.09 -9.80
C ASP A 93 -7.88 -5.01 -8.99
N ASP A 94 -7.92 -5.13 -7.66
CA ASP A 94 -8.48 -4.09 -6.79
C ASP A 94 -7.69 -2.78 -6.90
N GLY A 95 -6.36 -2.88 -6.93
CA GLY A 95 -5.48 -1.72 -7.08
C GLY A 95 -5.70 -0.99 -8.41
N ILE A 96 -5.82 -1.75 -9.51
CA ILE A 96 -6.10 -1.21 -10.85
C ILE A 96 -7.46 -0.50 -10.87
N ALA A 97 -8.51 -1.14 -10.33
CA ALA A 97 -9.86 -0.56 -10.30
C ALA A 97 -9.87 0.77 -9.54
N ARG A 98 -9.25 0.82 -8.35
CA ARG A 98 -9.14 2.05 -7.56
C ARG A 98 -8.32 3.13 -8.26
N ALA A 99 -7.26 2.76 -8.97
CA ALA A 99 -6.46 3.71 -9.72
C ALA A 99 -7.26 4.31 -10.89
N ALA A 100 -8.11 3.50 -11.54
CA ALA A 100 -9.03 3.97 -12.58
C ALA A 100 -10.09 4.95 -12.01
N ASP A 101 -10.64 4.68 -10.83
CA ASP A 101 -11.57 5.60 -10.16
C ASP A 101 -10.92 6.96 -9.85
N VAL A 102 -9.67 6.96 -9.38
CA VAL A 102 -8.91 8.20 -9.13
C VAL A 102 -8.66 8.95 -10.44
N ALA A 103 -8.26 8.24 -11.50
CA ALA A 103 -8.04 8.84 -12.82
C ALA A 103 -9.32 9.51 -13.35
N ALA A 104 -10.47 8.84 -13.24
CA ALA A 104 -11.76 9.38 -13.64
C ALA A 104 -12.14 10.63 -12.83
N ALA A 105 -11.93 10.62 -11.52
CA ALA A 105 -12.20 11.78 -10.66
C ALA A 105 -11.30 12.99 -10.98
N LEU A 106 -10.02 12.76 -11.29
CA LEU A 106 -9.09 13.82 -11.68
C LEU A 106 -9.43 14.42 -13.05
N ASP A 107 -9.89 13.60 -13.99
CA ASP A 107 -10.40 14.05 -15.29
C ASP A 107 -11.68 14.88 -15.14
N GLU A 108 -12.64 14.40 -14.33
CA GLU A 108 -13.88 15.13 -14.02
C GLU A 108 -13.58 16.50 -13.38
N ALA A 109 -12.60 16.55 -12.47
CA ALA A 109 -12.13 17.77 -11.83
C ALA A 109 -11.25 18.66 -12.73
N ARG A 110 -10.88 18.20 -13.94
CA ARG A 110 -9.98 18.87 -14.89
C ARG A 110 -8.63 19.23 -14.29
N LEU A 111 -8.10 18.35 -13.44
CA LEU A 111 -6.82 18.57 -12.74
C LEU A 111 -5.60 18.09 -13.54
N GLY A 112 -5.83 17.50 -14.72
CA GLY A 112 -4.80 17.08 -15.65
C GLY A 112 -5.01 15.63 -16.10
N PRO A 113 -4.47 15.24 -17.27
CA PRO A 113 -4.60 13.88 -17.75
C PRO A 113 -3.77 12.93 -16.88
N VAL A 114 -4.38 11.80 -16.51
CA VAL A 114 -3.68 10.67 -15.89
C VAL A 114 -3.38 9.65 -16.97
N VAL A 115 -2.10 9.34 -17.16
CA VAL A 115 -1.63 8.47 -18.26
C VAL A 115 -1.50 7.00 -17.85
N GLY A 116 -1.38 6.72 -16.55
CA GLY A 116 -1.20 5.37 -16.05
C GLY A 116 -1.13 5.29 -14.53
N PHE A 117 -0.67 4.16 -14.03
CA PHE A 117 -0.55 3.87 -12.60
C PHE A 117 0.75 3.15 -12.27
N CYS A 118 1.18 3.28 -11.02
CA CYS A 118 2.26 2.50 -10.40
C CYS A 118 1.94 2.29 -8.92
N PHE A 119 1.88 1.04 -8.45
CA PHE A 119 1.64 0.78 -7.02
C PHE A 119 2.21 -0.55 -6.56
N CYS A 120 2.40 -0.69 -5.25
CA CYS A 120 2.49 -1.98 -4.58
C CYS A 120 1.20 -2.22 -3.77
N HIS A 121 0.67 -3.44 -3.79
CA HIS A 121 -0.49 -3.81 -2.96
C HIS A 121 -0.04 -4.40 -1.62
N GLN A 122 -0.97 -4.60 -0.68
CA GLN A 122 -0.64 -5.03 0.67
C GLN A 122 0.18 -6.34 0.71
N GLN A 123 -0.12 -7.30 -0.18
CA GLN A 123 0.64 -8.55 -0.27
C GLN A 123 2.08 -8.36 -0.78
N ASP A 124 2.37 -7.33 -1.57
CA ASP A 124 3.74 -7.06 -2.05
C ASP A 124 4.60 -6.53 -0.91
N VAL A 125 4.04 -5.65 -0.07
CA VAL A 125 4.69 -5.15 1.14
C VAL A 125 5.01 -6.31 2.09
N TRP A 126 4.06 -7.23 2.25
CA TRP A 126 4.25 -8.44 3.06
C TRP A 126 5.31 -9.37 2.47
N SER A 127 5.31 -9.55 1.15
CA SER A 127 6.32 -10.37 0.47
C SER A 127 7.72 -9.74 0.59
N ALA A 128 7.83 -8.41 0.48
CA ALA A 128 9.09 -7.68 0.62
C ALA A 128 9.72 -7.82 2.02
N LEU A 129 8.92 -8.08 3.06
CA LEU A 129 9.43 -8.33 4.42
C LEU A 129 10.13 -9.69 4.55
N GLY A 130 9.78 -10.66 3.71
CA GLY A 130 10.35 -12.01 3.70
C GLY A 130 11.24 -12.31 2.49
N SER A 131 11.43 -11.36 1.58
CA SER A 131 12.19 -11.52 0.33
C SER A 131 13.15 -10.35 0.11
N ASP A 132 13.95 -10.40 -0.96
CA ASP A 132 14.94 -9.36 -1.31
C ASP A 132 14.37 -8.25 -2.22
N GLY A 133 13.05 -8.13 -2.38
CA GLY A 133 12.49 -7.16 -3.34
C GLY A 133 11.04 -6.74 -3.09
N LEU A 134 10.72 -5.53 -3.54
CA LEU A 134 9.36 -5.00 -3.61
C LEU A 134 8.83 -5.13 -5.04
N TYR A 135 7.66 -5.73 -5.18
CA TYR A 135 6.97 -5.81 -6.46
C TYR A 135 6.11 -4.56 -6.67
N LEU A 136 6.13 -4.03 -7.90
CA LEU A 136 5.33 -2.90 -8.33
C LEU A 136 4.48 -3.31 -9.53
N ALA A 137 3.17 -3.14 -9.41
CA ALA A 137 2.25 -3.17 -10.53
C ALA A 137 2.27 -1.81 -11.24
N PHE A 138 2.31 -1.82 -12.58
CA PHE A 138 2.26 -0.62 -13.38
C PHE A 138 1.51 -0.86 -14.69
N GLY A 139 0.96 0.21 -15.27
CA GLY A 139 0.22 0.12 -16.52
C GLY A 139 -0.31 1.46 -17.02
N SER A 140 -0.76 1.46 -18.27
CA SER A 140 -1.34 2.63 -18.94
C SER A 140 -2.87 2.60 -18.83
N PHE A 141 -3.49 3.77 -18.64
CA PHE A 141 -4.95 3.94 -18.82
C PHE A 141 -5.33 4.32 -20.25
N LEU A 142 -4.34 4.69 -21.07
CA LEU A 142 -4.56 5.05 -22.45
C LEU A 142 -4.89 3.79 -23.25
N ASP A 143 -5.99 3.85 -23.98
CA ASP A 143 -6.45 2.84 -24.94
C ASP A 143 -5.56 2.93 -26.21
N ALA A 144 -4.27 2.63 -26.01
CA ALA A 144 -3.17 2.83 -26.94
C ALA A 144 -2.43 1.50 -27.19
N PRO A 145 -1.52 1.40 -28.19
CA PRO A 145 -0.80 0.17 -28.46
C PRO A 145 -0.02 -0.32 -27.22
N ALA A 146 0.40 -1.59 -27.24
CA ALA A 146 1.15 -2.22 -26.13
C ALA A 146 2.43 -1.44 -25.69
N ASP A 147 2.90 -0.48 -26.49
CA ASP A 147 4.07 0.35 -26.23
C ASP A 147 3.93 1.29 -25.02
N HIS A 148 2.71 1.76 -24.68
CA HIS A 148 2.51 2.66 -23.55
C HIS A 148 2.76 1.98 -22.20
N GLY A 149 2.48 0.68 -22.08
CA GLY A 149 2.83 -0.09 -20.89
C GLY A 149 4.36 -0.18 -20.69
N GLU A 150 5.12 -0.32 -21.77
CA GLU A 150 6.59 -0.33 -21.74
C GLU A 150 7.19 1.05 -21.46
N GLU A 151 6.53 2.13 -21.89
CA GLU A 151 6.94 3.50 -21.55
C GLU A 151 6.75 3.77 -20.06
N ILE A 152 5.61 3.40 -19.49
CA ILE A 152 5.38 3.47 -18.04
C ILE A 152 6.42 2.61 -17.30
N GLY A 153 6.66 1.37 -17.75
CA GLY A 153 7.64 0.48 -17.14
C GLY A 153 9.10 0.95 -17.23
N ARG A 154 9.43 1.90 -18.13
CA ARG A 154 10.76 2.54 -18.18
C ARG A 154 10.88 3.76 -17.26
N ALA A 155 9.76 4.35 -16.88
CA ALA A 155 9.71 5.48 -15.96
C ALA A 155 9.75 5.02 -14.50
N VAL A 156 9.16 3.85 -14.21
CA VAL A 156 9.20 3.14 -12.92
C VAL A 156 10.56 2.46 -12.71
#